data_AF-A0A1J6WKZ3-F1
#
_entry.id   AF-A0A1J6WKZ3-F1
#
_cell.length_a   1.000
_cell.length_b   1.000
_cell.length_c   1.000
_cell.angle_alpha   90.00
_cell.angle_beta   90.00
_cell.angle_gamma   90.00
#
_symmetry.space_group_name_H-M   'P 1'
#
loop_
_entity.id
_entity.type
_entity.pdbx_description
1 polymer ?
#
loop_
_entity_poly.entity_id
_entity_poly.type
_entity_poly.pdbx_seq_one_letter_code
_entity_poly.pdbx_strand_id
1 'polypeptide(L)'
;MDSDAAFKSGKRRVFKKVITTFLVVGLVTAGIFGYGVYWLFYDMGRLPEGDFLTEEPSPDGTYTVRAYVANGGATVPYSVRVELVFNKKEGKKKTIYWNDRQESAHLSWKDDDTVIINGHTLDVPGDRFDFRHD
;
A
#
# COMPACT_ATOMS: atom_id res chain seq x y z
N MET A 1 39.39 5.60 -49.25
CA MET A 1 38.69 4.44 -48.67
C MET A 1 38.67 4.46 -47.14
N ASP A 2 39.75 4.88 -46.45
CA ASP A 2 39.79 4.89 -44.98
C ASP A 2 38.92 5.96 -44.29
N SER A 3 38.74 7.13 -44.92
CA SER A 3 37.93 8.23 -44.38
C SER A 3 36.44 7.90 -44.24
N ASP A 4 35.87 7.17 -45.21
CA ASP A 4 34.46 6.81 -45.22
C ASP A 4 34.13 5.74 -44.16
N ALA A 5 35.06 4.80 -43.92
CA ALA A 5 34.92 3.76 -42.90
C ALA A 5 34.94 4.36 -41.48
N ALA A 6 35.84 5.32 -41.22
CA ALA A 6 35.92 6.04 -39.95
C ALA A 6 34.66 6.89 -39.68
N PHE A 7 34.15 7.59 -40.70
CA PHE A 7 32.92 8.39 -40.61
C PHE A 7 31.68 7.51 -40.31
N LYS A 8 31.54 6.38 -41.00
CA LYS A 8 30.43 5.44 -40.81
C LYS A 8 30.46 4.77 -39.43
N SER A 9 31.67 4.46 -38.92
CA SER A 9 31.89 3.94 -37.56
C SER A 9 31.50 4.96 -36.47
N GLY A 10 31.90 6.23 -36.62
CA GLY A 10 31.53 7.32 -35.72
C GLY A 10 30.02 7.54 -35.65
N LYS A 11 29.34 7.58 -36.80
CA LYS A 11 27.88 7.72 -36.89
C LYS A 11 27.13 6.56 -36.22
N ARG A 12 27.60 5.32 -36.40
CA ARG A 12 27.07 4.12 -35.72
C ARG A 12 27.27 4.17 -34.20
N ARG A 13 28.41 4.70 -33.72
CA ARG A 13 28.69 4.86 -32.29
C ARG A 13 27.78 5.90 -31.63
N VAL A 14 27.56 7.05 -32.30
CA VAL A 14 26.63 8.09 -31.83
C VAL A 14 25.20 7.56 -31.83
N PHE A 15 24.76 6.90 -32.91
CA PHE A 15 23.41 6.32 -32.99
C PHE A 15 23.15 5.27 -31.89
N LYS A 16 24.12 4.38 -31.62
CA LYS A 16 24.03 3.44 -30.49
C LYS A 16 23.88 4.16 -29.14
N LYS A 17 24.68 5.21 -28.88
CA LYS A 17 24.56 6.00 -27.65
C LYS A 17 23.19 6.65 -27.50
N VAL A 18 22.66 7.24 -28.58
CA VAL A 18 21.33 7.86 -28.60
C VAL A 18 20.25 6.82 -28.29
N ILE A 19 20.29 5.64 -28.93
CA ILE A 19 19.36 4.54 -28.62
C ILE A 19 19.48 4.13 -27.16
N THR A 20 20.70 3.92 -26.65
CA THR A 20 20.91 3.54 -25.25
C THR A 20 20.34 4.59 -24.30
N THR A 21 20.53 5.88 -24.58
CA THR A 21 19.94 6.96 -23.78
C THR A 21 18.41 6.91 -23.80
N PHE A 22 17.78 6.75 -24.97
CA PHE A 22 16.32 6.63 -25.06
C PHE A 22 15.79 5.39 -24.33
N LEU A 23 16.48 4.26 -24.39
CA LEU A 23 16.10 3.05 -23.66
C LEU A 23 16.18 3.25 -22.14
N VAL A 24 17.25 3.87 -21.65
CA VAL A 24 17.40 4.15 -20.21
C VAL A 24 16.32 5.11 -19.73
N VAL A 25 16.06 6.20 -20.49
CA VAL A 25 14.99 7.15 -20.16
C VAL A 25 13.63 6.45 -20.17
N GLY A 26 13.34 5.65 -21.20
CA GLY A 26 12.09 4.89 -21.28
C GLY A 26 11.90 3.93 -20.10
N LEU A 27 12.95 3.23 -19.68
CA LEU A 27 12.91 2.34 -18.52
C LEU A 27 12.63 3.11 -17.22
N VAL A 28 13.29 4.25 -17.02
CA VAL A 28 13.07 5.11 -15.84
C VAL A 28 11.64 5.65 -15.83
N THR A 29 11.12 6.14 -16.96
CA THR A 29 9.74 6.61 -17.08
C THR A 29 8.74 5.49 -16.79
N ALA A 30 8.96 4.28 -17.32
CA ALA A 30 8.13 3.13 -17.03
C ALA A 30 8.15 2.75 -15.54
N GLY A 31 9.32 2.82 -14.89
CA GLY A 31 9.46 2.59 -13.45
C GLY A 31 8.69 3.61 -12.61
N ILE A 32 8.79 4.91 -12.95
CA ILE A 32 8.04 5.98 -12.28
C ILE A 32 6.53 5.79 -12.48
N PHE A 33 6.11 5.46 -13.70
CA PHE A 33 4.70 5.23 -14.00
C PHE A 33 4.15 4.01 -13.23
N GLY A 34 4.89 2.90 -13.22
CA GLY A 34 4.54 1.70 -12.47
C GLY A 34 4.43 1.97 -10.97
N TYR A 35 5.39 2.71 -10.40
CA TYR A 35 5.33 3.14 -9.00
C TYR A 35 4.12 4.05 -8.74
N GLY A 36 3.81 4.98 -9.64
CA GLY A 36 2.65 5.86 -9.52
C GLY A 36 1.33 5.10 -9.51
N VAL A 37 1.19 4.08 -10.39
CA VAL A 37 0.02 3.18 -10.39
C VAL A 37 -0.06 2.40 -9.07
N TYR A 38 1.05 1.81 -8.63
CA TYR A 38 1.08 1.11 -7.34
C TYR A 38 0.66 2.02 -6.18
N TRP A 39 1.23 3.21 -6.11
CA TRP A 39 0.92 4.20 -5.08
C TRP A 39 -0.55 4.65 -5.10
N LEU A 40 -1.15 4.83 -6.28
CA LEU A 40 -2.55 5.26 -6.39
C LEU A 40 -3.56 4.20 -5.94
N PHE A 41 -3.28 2.92 -6.22
CA PHE A 41 -4.28 1.85 -6.07
C PHE A 41 -4.00 0.86 -4.94
N TYR A 42 -2.75 0.71 -4.50
CA TYR A 42 -2.34 -0.31 -3.53
C TYR A 42 -1.87 0.26 -2.18
N ASP A 43 -1.61 1.56 -2.09
CA ASP A 43 -1.20 2.20 -0.84
C ASP A 43 -2.31 2.15 0.23
N MET A 44 -2.04 1.50 1.38
CA MET A 44 -3.00 1.35 2.48
C MET A 44 -3.34 2.69 3.18
N GLY A 45 -2.51 3.71 3.03
CA GLY A 45 -2.77 5.07 3.52
C GLY A 45 -3.78 5.83 2.67
N ARG A 46 -4.17 5.31 1.51
CA ARG A 46 -5.16 5.90 0.60
C ARG A 46 -6.51 5.20 0.61
N LEU A 47 -6.70 4.26 1.53
CA LEU A 47 -7.96 3.55 1.67
C LEU A 47 -9.08 4.52 2.12
N PRO A 48 -10.32 4.28 1.67
CA PRO A 48 -11.48 5.10 2.07
C PRO A 48 -11.62 5.13 3.59
N GLU A 49 -11.99 6.28 4.15
CA GLU A 49 -12.11 6.43 5.61
C GLU A 49 -13.16 5.47 6.18
N GLY A 50 -14.32 5.40 5.54
CA GLY A 50 -15.45 4.58 5.95
C GLY A 50 -16.21 5.15 7.15
N ASP A 51 -17.36 4.54 7.44
CA ASP A 51 -18.20 4.85 8.60
C ASP A 51 -17.72 4.06 9.81
N PHE A 52 -17.65 4.70 10.98
CA PHE A 52 -17.20 4.06 12.21
C PHE A 52 -18.11 2.90 12.61
N LEU A 53 -17.50 1.75 12.94
CA LEU A 53 -18.19 0.57 13.44
C LEU A 53 -18.00 0.40 14.95
N THR A 54 -16.75 0.26 15.38
CA THR A 54 -16.41 -0.08 16.77
C THR A 54 -14.92 0.20 17.03
N GLU A 55 -14.54 0.24 18.30
CA GLU A 55 -13.14 0.32 18.73
C GLU A 55 -12.88 -0.58 19.94
N GLU A 56 -11.63 -1.03 20.09
CA GLU A 56 -11.20 -1.86 21.22
C GLU A 56 -9.77 -1.46 21.68
N PRO A 57 -9.58 -1.04 22.94
CA PRO A 57 -8.26 -0.72 23.48
C PRO A 57 -7.45 -1.99 23.80
N SER A 58 -6.13 -1.92 23.65
CA SER A 58 -5.23 -3.00 24.10
C SER A 58 -5.30 -3.12 25.63
N PRO A 59 -5.02 -4.32 26.20
CA PRO A 59 -5.08 -4.53 27.65
C PRO A 59 -4.19 -3.56 28.46
N ASP A 60 -3.01 -3.22 27.94
CA ASP A 60 -2.09 -2.24 28.54
C ASP A 60 -2.39 -0.77 28.18
N GLY A 61 -3.38 -0.53 27.31
CA GLY A 61 -3.78 0.77 26.81
C GLY A 61 -2.76 1.46 25.89
N THR A 62 -1.70 0.79 25.43
CA THR A 62 -0.73 1.35 24.48
C THR A 62 -1.36 1.62 23.12
N TYR A 63 -2.33 0.80 22.70
CA TYR A 63 -3.00 0.89 21.43
C TYR A 63 -4.52 0.92 21.57
N THR A 64 -5.18 1.43 20.53
CA THR A 64 -6.61 1.21 20.30
C THR A 64 -6.82 0.87 18.84
N VAL A 65 -7.53 -0.22 18.55
CA VAL A 65 -7.95 -0.53 17.18
C VAL A 65 -9.32 0.09 16.92
N ARG A 66 -9.48 0.77 15.77
CA ARG A 66 -10.74 1.39 15.32
C ARG A 66 -11.15 0.83 13.98
N ALA A 67 -12.32 0.23 13.92
CA ALA A 67 -12.87 -0.36 12.71
C ALA A 67 -13.87 0.57 12.02
N TYR A 68 -13.80 0.57 10.69
CA TYR A 68 -14.65 1.36 9.81
C TYR A 68 -15.15 0.47 8.68
N VAL A 69 -16.39 0.70 8.23
CA VAL A 69 -16.95 0.08 7.03
C VAL A 69 -16.88 1.08 5.87
N ALA A 70 -16.23 0.70 4.79
CA ALA A 70 -16.14 1.51 3.59
C ALA A 70 -17.17 1.03 2.56
N ASN A 71 -17.99 1.96 2.07
CA ASN A 71 -18.93 1.71 0.98
C ASN A 71 -18.25 2.04 -0.36
N GLY A 72 -18.15 1.05 -1.26
CA GLY A 72 -17.59 1.24 -2.60
C GLY A 72 -18.60 1.77 -3.65
N GLY A 73 -19.86 1.97 -3.27
CA GLY A 73 -20.97 2.37 -4.15
C GLY A 73 -21.99 1.24 -4.36
N ALA A 74 -23.02 1.51 -5.18
CA ALA A 74 -24.19 0.63 -5.32
C ALA A 74 -23.88 -0.81 -5.81
N THR A 75 -22.80 -1.00 -6.55
CA THR A 75 -22.42 -2.29 -7.15
C THR A 75 -21.16 -2.90 -6.54
N VAL A 76 -20.53 -2.23 -5.58
CA VAL A 76 -19.28 -2.67 -4.96
C VAL A 76 -19.60 -3.12 -3.53
N PRO A 77 -19.15 -4.32 -3.12
CA PRO A 77 -19.37 -4.78 -1.75
C PRO A 77 -18.68 -3.84 -0.75
N TYR A 78 -19.17 -3.85 0.48
CA TYR A 78 -18.51 -3.15 1.58
C TYR A 78 -17.17 -3.81 1.92
N SER A 79 -16.27 -3.01 2.46
CA SER A 79 -14.97 -3.47 2.95
C SER A 79 -14.75 -2.97 4.37
N VAL A 80 -14.05 -3.74 5.20
CA VAL A 80 -13.67 -3.31 6.56
C VAL A 80 -12.24 -2.83 6.58
N ARG A 81 -12.05 -1.63 7.12
CA ARG A 81 -10.75 -0.99 7.39
C ARG A 81 -10.54 -0.90 8.90
N VAL A 82 -9.37 -1.31 9.39
CA VAL A 82 -9.01 -1.09 10.80
C VAL A 82 -7.75 -0.24 10.92
N GLU A 83 -7.84 0.83 11.70
CA GLU A 83 -6.74 1.68 12.09
C GLU A 83 -6.22 1.29 13.49
N LEU A 84 -4.90 1.19 13.64
CA LEU A 84 -4.20 1.14 14.92
C LEU A 84 -3.87 2.56 15.36
N VAL A 85 -4.39 2.98 16.50
CA VAL A 85 -4.11 4.26 17.15
C VAL A 85 -3.04 4.06 18.21
N PHE A 86 -2.01 4.91 18.23
CA PHE A 86 -0.94 4.88 19.23
C PHE A 86 -1.30 5.84 20.36
N ASN A 87 -1.87 5.36 21.46
CA ASN A 87 -2.46 6.20 22.51
C ASN A 87 -1.43 7.12 23.19
N LYS A 88 -0.16 6.68 23.25
CA LYS A 88 0.96 7.46 23.83
C LYS A 88 1.61 8.44 22.84
N LYS A 89 1.18 8.48 21.56
CA LYS A 89 1.76 9.31 20.49
C LYS A 89 0.64 10.07 19.78
N GLU A 90 0.49 11.34 20.13
CA GLU A 90 -0.59 12.20 19.63
C GLU A 90 -0.68 12.18 18.09
N GLY A 91 -1.90 11.96 17.58
CA GLY A 91 -2.21 11.95 16.15
C GLY A 91 -1.61 10.78 15.34
N LYS A 92 -0.83 9.90 15.95
CA LYS A 92 -0.22 8.78 15.23
C LYS A 92 -1.21 7.62 15.09
N LYS A 93 -1.53 7.28 13.83
CA LYS A 93 -2.34 6.13 13.46
C LYS A 93 -1.82 5.44 12.21
N LYS A 94 -2.13 4.15 12.03
CA LYS A 94 -1.73 3.33 10.89
C LYS A 94 -2.85 2.36 10.52
N THR A 95 -3.20 2.22 9.24
CA THR A 95 -4.10 1.14 8.81
C THR A 95 -3.38 -0.20 8.87
N ILE A 96 -3.96 -1.16 9.58
CA ILE A 96 -3.40 -2.50 9.80
C ILE A 96 -4.26 -3.62 9.22
N TYR A 97 -5.49 -3.32 8.78
CA TYR A 97 -6.39 -4.33 8.23
C TYR A 97 -7.23 -3.73 7.11
N TRP A 98 -7.30 -4.43 6.00
CA TRP A 98 -8.16 -4.13 4.87
C TRP A 98 -8.70 -5.42 4.27
N ASN A 99 -10.02 -5.63 4.33
CA ASN A 99 -10.66 -6.81 3.78
C ASN A 99 -11.93 -6.47 2.99
N ASP A 100 -12.11 -7.11 1.84
CA ASP A 100 -13.27 -6.93 0.97
C ASP A 100 -14.45 -7.84 1.39
N ARG A 101 -15.66 -7.50 0.93
CA ARG A 101 -16.91 -8.24 1.20
C ARG A 101 -17.14 -8.45 2.70
N GLN A 102 -16.91 -7.40 3.46
CA GLN A 102 -17.05 -7.42 4.91
C GLN A 102 -17.75 -6.14 5.39
N GLU A 103 -18.75 -6.32 6.25
CA GLU A 103 -19.62 -5.24 6.75
C GLU A 103 -19.54 -5.07 8.27
N SER A 104 -18.96 -6.06 8.97
CA SER A 104 -18.85 -6.09 10.43
C SER A 104 -17.42 -6.35 10.88
N ALA A 105 -17.10 -5.85 12.07
CA ALA A 105 -15.78 -5.98 12.67
C ALA A 105 -15.89 -6.60 14.06
N HIS A 106 -15.27 -7.77 14.22
CA HIS A 106 -15.07 -8.45 15.50
C HIS A 106 -13.62 -8.22 15.90
N LEU A 107 -13.43 -7.42 16.94
CA LEU A 107 -12.12 -7.05 17.46
C LEU A 107 -11.94 -7.72 18.82
N SER A 108 -10.77 -8.31 19.05
CA SER A 108 -10.38 -8.81 20.36
C SER A 108 -8.87 -8.81 20.49
N TRP A 109 -8.36 -8.50 21.68
CA TRP A 109 -6.94 -8.59 21.98
C TRP A 109 -6.63 -9.94 22.60
N LYS A 110 -5.57 -10.58 22.12
CA LYS A 110 -5.02 -11.80 22.70
C LYS A 110 -4.05 -11.47 23.84
N ASP A 111 -3.29 -10.40 23.68
CA ASP A 111 -2.35 -9.81 24.63
C ASP A 111 -2.13 -8.32 24.27
N ASP A 112 -1.10 -7.68 24.84
CA ASP A 112 -0.86 -6.23 24.73
C ASP A 112 -0.57 -5.77 23.28
N ASP A 113 0.04 -6.64 22.47
CA ASP A 113 0.54 -6.32 21.14
C ASP A 113 -0.09 -7.21 20.04
N THR A 114 -0.91 -8.20 20.40
CA THR A 114 -1.54 -9.12 19.44
C THR A 114 -3.05 -8.92 19.38
N VAL A 115 -3.55 -8.48 18.23
CA VAL A 115 -4.99 -8.28 17.97
C VAL A 115 -5.54 -9.32 17.00
N ILE A 116 -6.76 -9.77 17.23
CA ILE A 116 -7.54 -10.62 16.35
C ILE A 116 -8.65 -9.77 15.74
N ILE A 117 -8.63 -9.64 14.41
CA ILE A 117 -9.59 -8.86 13.62
C ILE A 117 -10.29 -9.82 12.66
N ASN A 118 -11.58 -10.09 12.91
CA ASN A 118 -12.39 -11.00 12.09
C ASN A 118 -11.71 -12.37 11.82
N GLY A 119 -10.98 -12.89 12.80
CA GLY A 119 -10.25 -14.17 12.71
C GLY A 119 -8.80 -14.06 12.24
N HIS A 120 -8.36 -12.89 11.73
CA HIS A 120 -6.96 -12.64 11.39
C HIS A 120 -6.19 -12.18 12.62
N THR A 121 -5.11 -12.88 12.96
CA THR A 121 -4.22 -12.52 14.07
C THR A 121 -3.07 -11.65 13.55
N LEU A 122 -2.84 -10.48 14.16
CA LEU A 122 -1.80 -9.53 13.79
C LEU A 122 -0.97 -9.12 15.01
N ASP A 123 0.35 -9.21 14.90
CA ASP A 123 1.32 -8.66 15.88
C ASP A 123 1.62 -7.19 15.54
N VAL A 124 1.05 -6.27 16.32
CA VAL A 124 1.11 -4.82 16.07
C VAL A 124 2.24 -4.15 16.86
N PRO A 125 2.89 -3.11 16.32
CA PRO A 125 2.53 -2.35 15.13
C PRO A 125 3.14 -2.89 13.82
N GLY A 126 3.79 -4.05 13.85
CA GLY A 126 4.53 -4.61 12.72
C GLY A 126 3.62 -5.08 11.59
N ASP A 127 2.70 -5.97 11.93
CA ASP A 127 1.86 -6.69 10.99
C ASP A 127 0.77 -5.81 10.37
N ARG A 128 0.25 -6.33 9.26
CA ARG A 128 -0.93 -5.83 8.57
C ARG A 128 -1.56 -6.95 7.73
N PHE A 129 -2.86 -6.86 7.52
CA PHE A 129 -3.61 -7.68 6.58
C PHE A 129 -4.15 -6.81 5.45
N ASP A 130 -4.00 -7.27 4.22
CA ASP A 130 -4.52 -6.62 3.02
C ASP A 130 -4.92 -7.69 2.01
N PHE A 131 -6.23 -7.90 1.83
CA PHE A 131 -6.77 -8.94 0.95
C PHE A 131 -6.26 -8.86 -0.50
N ARG A 132 -5.69 -7.72 -0.93
CA ARG A 132 -5.11 -7.56 -2.26
C ARG A 132 -3.79 -8.34 -2.44
N HIS A 133 -3.21 -8.84 -1.35
CA HIS A 133 -1.91 -9.52 -1.31
C HIS A 133 -1.96 -10.95 -0.75
N ASP A 134 -3.12 -11.42 -0.30
CA ASP A 134 -3.35 -12.76 0.27
C ASP A 134 -4.24 -13.61 -0.65
#